data_AF-A0A7W9UW73-F1
#
_entry.id   AF-A0A7W9UW73-F1
#
_cell.length_a   1.000
_cell.length_b   1.000
_cell.length_c   1.000
_cell.angle_alpha   90.00
_cell.angle_beta   90.00
_cell.angle_gamma   90.00
#
_symmetry.space_group_name_H-M   'P 1'
#
loop_
_entity.id
_entity.type
_entity.pdbx_description
1 polymer ?
#
loop_
_entity_poly.entity_id
_entity_poly.type
_entity_poly.pdbx_seq_one_letter_code
_entity_poly.pdbx_strand_id
1 'polypeptide(L)'
;MYDHVCEVAVELPDTGTILTALGLVATGVVWAVERFLPGRKRIGYRVQLDTAIGMNPRAAHDIVQLRVLWSDQEVTDATLALLRVENDGSKDIVRHDYQEPLTVEFPGRTIVGVEVTETSSALRTILTRNGGLRPEGGRLVLPRVPLNRRDHFKLLVLLTGNGNQVTMDGFLSGGSIRLNAARRGPRKSSLVLGGVFIILMGLLGGLLLSNSNEGANDPVCASGELTIDGSTAFAPPMRAIAKDYQKQCPGADIEVRDNGSLNGLKNLSRAGQETPDPVPAFIAMSDVRAPGIKLYEELTEHPPVSVIPLSVTANHENGVDNLTTDQLRNIYSGKYTNWTQVGGSNLPISLVTRDSQSGTRITFEKEVLKGMRSGKLAGLSDCTTRANQPSTHPQHCEAADTESALETVGKVPGAIGYAETYSAGTSRNVVSVRLDGEAPVLTLDKPQSYPFWATERLYTYGEPKDGSLTAKFLTFMNSDTAQTQMGTHKHLPCSEAKSFYSRACAL
;
A
#
# COMPACT_ATOMS: atom_id res chain seq x y z
N MET A 1 45.47 -17.80 8.26
CA MET A 1 45.59 -17.10 6.97
C MET A 1 44.92 -17.98 5.91
N TYR A 2 43.60 -17.86 5.78
CA TYR A 2 42.84 -18.31 4.62
C TYR A 2 41.61 -17.39 4.58
N ASP A 3 41.73 -16.34 3.77
CA ASP A 3 40.64 -15.43 3.42
C ASP A 3 39.71 -16.17 2.47
N HIS A 4 38.45 -16.38 2.88
CA HIS A 4 37.37 -16.68 1.96
C HIS A 4 36.71 -15.37 1.56
N VAL A 5 37.14 -14.86 0.41
CA VAL A 5 36.50 -13.74 -0.29
C VAL A 5 35.10 -14.20 -0.71
N CYS A 6 34.06 -13.55 -0.17
CA CYS A 6 32.69 -13.68 -0.67
C CYS A 6 32.61 -13.02 -2.04
N GLU A 7 32.46 -13.84 -3.08
CA GLU A 7 32.15 -13.36 -4.42
C GLU A 7 30.63 -13.13 -4.49
N VAL A 8 30.21 -11.87 -4.32
CA VAL A 8 28.83 -11.45 -4.54
C VAL A 8 28.59 -11.51 -6.04
N ALA A 9 27.98 -12.60 -6.51
CA ALA A 9 27.48 -12.70 -7.87
C ALA A 9 26.29 -11.73 -8.01
N VAL A 10 26.58 -10.52 -8.49
CA VAL A 10 25.56 -9.61 -8.97
C VAL A 10 25.05 -10.19 -10.28
N GLU A 11 23.91 -10.88 -10.26
CA GLU A 11 23.23 -11.28 -11.50
C GLU A 11 22.91 -10.00 -12.28
N LEU A 12 23.61 -9.83 -13.40
CA LEU A 12 23.38 -8.72 -14.30
C LEU A 12 21.98 -8.89 -14.91
N PRO A 13 21.19 -7.81 -15.03
CA PRO A 13 19.90 -7.86 -15.69
C PRO A 13 20.05 -8.47 -17.09
N ASP A 14 19.05 -9.25 -17.52
CA ASP A 14 19.11 -9.91 -18.83
C ASP A 14 19.35 -8.88 -19.94
N THR A 15 19.96 -9.32 -21.05
CA THR A 15 20.31 -8.45 -22.16
C THR A 15 19.09 -7.70 -22.70
N GLY A 16 17.89 -8.30 -22.61
CA GLY A 16 16.62 -7.66 -22.93
C GLY A 16 16.33 -6.44 -22.05
N THR A 17 16.43 -6.57 -20.73
CA THR A 17 16.18 -5.48 -19.76
C THR A 17 17.19 -4.35 -19.93
N ILE A 18 18.46 -4.68 -20.16
CA ILE A 18 19.51 -3.69 -20.42
C ILE A 18 19.22 -2.90 -21.70
N LEU A 19 18.89 -3.59 -22.81
CA LEU A 19 18.55 -2.95 -24.08
C LEU A 19 17.30 -2.07 -23.96
N THR A 20 16.29 -2.50 -23.19
CA THR A 20 15.05 -1.75 -23.00
C THR A 20 15.27 -0.50 -22.15
N ALA A 21 16.06 -0.62 -21.08
CA ALA A 21 16.47 0.52 -20.25
C ALA A 21 17.29 1.55 -21.05
N LEU A 22 18.26 1.08 -21.85
CA LEU A 22 19.05 1.93 -22.74
C LEU A 22 18.18 2.64 -23.79
N GLY A 23 17.17 1.95 -24.36
CA GLY A 23 16.23 2.54 -25.30
C GLY A 23 15.36 3.65 -24.68
N LEU A 24 14.92 3.47 -23.44
CA LEU A 24 14.16 4.48 -22.68
C LEU A 24 15.02 5.70 -22.36
N VAL A 25 16.27 5.49 -21.93
CA VAL A 25 17.21 6.59 -21.66
C VAL A 25 17.52 7.36 -22.94
N ALA A 26 17.84 6.68 -24.04
CA ALA A 26 18.10 7.33 -25.32
C ALA A 26 16.90 8.14 -25.82
N THR A 27 15.68 7.60 -25.71
CA THR A 27 14.44 8.29 -26.10
C THR A 27 14.17 9.51 -25.21
N GLY A 28 14.35 9.38 -23.90
CA GLY A 28 14.21 10.47 -22.94
C GLY A 28 15.24 11.59 -23.17
N VAL A 29 16.49 11.23 -23.48
CA VAL A 29 17.55 12.19 -23.83
C VAL A 29 17.23 12.93 -25.13
N VAL A 30 16.81 12.23 -26.19
CA VAL A 30 16.41 12.86 -27.46
C VAL A 30 15.23 13.81 -27.24
N TRP A 31 14.21 13.40 -26.49
CA TRP A 31 13.08 14.24 -26.14
C TRP A 31 13.50 15.47 -25.33
N ALA A 32 14.37 15.31 -24.34
CA ALA A 32 14.90 16.40 -23.53
C ALA A 32 15.74 17.39 -24.37
N VAL A 33 16.57 16.88 -25.29
CA VAL A 33 17.35 17.70 -26.22
C VAL A 33 16.44 18.50 -27.15
N GLU A 34 15.41 17.88 -27.73
CA GLU A 34 14.44 18.61 -28.57
C GLU A 34 13.65 19.67 -27.77
N ARG A 35 13.31 19.36 -26.51
CA ARG A 35 12.47 20.20 -25.65
C ARG A 35 13.22 21.39 -25.05
N PHE A 36 14.47 21.17 -24.62
CA PHE A 36 15.21 22.10 -23.79
C PHE A 36 16.47 22.69 -24.46
N LEU A 37 16.97 22.11 -25.56
CA LEU A 37 18.24 22.50 -26.18
C LEU A 37 18.22 23.27 -27.53
N PRO A 38 17.13 23.88 -28.05
CA PRO A 38 17.28 24.81 -29.18
C PRO A 38 17.51 26.25 -28.67
N GLY A 39 18.77 26.60 -28.40
CA GLY A 39 19.23 27.95 -28.05
C GLY A 39 19.18 28.96 -29.20
N ARG A 40 17.98 29.31 -29.69
CA ARG A 40 17.79 30.19 -30.85
C ARG A 40 17.21 31.55 -30.45
N LYS A 41 17.79 32.63 -30.97
CA LYS A 41 17.26 34.00 -30.91
C LYS A 41 16.11 34.13 -31.90
N ARG A 42 14.93 34.57 -31.49
CA ARG A 42 13.77 34.68 -32.38
C ARG A 42 12.94 35.90 -32.04
N ILE A 43 12.59 36.67 -33.06
CA ILE A 43 11.67 37.78 -32.94
C ILE A 43 10.38 37.38 -33.63
N GLY A 44 9.32 37.32 -32.85
CA GLY A 44 7.97 37.15 -33.33
C GLY A 44 7.28 38.50 -33.45
N TYR A 45 6.49 38.69 -34.50
CA TYR A 45 5.57 39.83 -34.57
C TYR A 45 4.17 39.38 -34.95
N ARG A 46 3.18 40.12 -34.45
CA ARG A 46 1.77 39.88 -34.71
C ARG A 46 1.05 41.20 -34.94
N VAL A 47 0.33 41.28 -36.05
CA VAL A 47 -0.64 42.34 -36.32
C VAL A 47 -1.92 41.98 -35.57
N GLN A 48 -2.21 42.70 -34.49
CA GLN A 48 -3.37 42.47 -33.62
C GLN A 48 -4.60 43.23 -34.10
N LEU A 49 -4.38 44.38 -34.74
CA LEU A 49 -5.41 45.20 -35.38
C LEU A 49 -4.82 45.71 -36.70
N ASP A 50 -5.62 45.70 -37.75
CA ASP A 50 -5.34 46.37 -39.03
C ASP A 50 -6.69 46.71 -39.68
N THR A 51 -7.24 47.88 -39.35
CA THR A 51 -8.61 48.26 -39.74
C THR A 51 -8.70 49.72 -40.15
N ALA A 52 -9.58 50.02 -41.09
CA ALA A 52 -9.99 51.40 -41.37
C ALA A 52 -10.72 51.99 -40.14
N ILE A 53 -10.39 53.25 -39.83
CA ILE A 53 -11.09 54.09 -38.88
C ILE A 53 -12.17 54.82 -39.67
N GLY A 54 -13.39 54.30 -39.59
CA GLY A 54 -14.51 54.74 -40.42
C GLY A 54 -15.24 53.51 -40.93
N MET A 55 -16.52 53.39 -40.58
CA MET A 55 -17.34 52.26 -40.98
C MET A 55 -17.37 52.11 -42.50
N ASN A 56 -17.33 50.85 -42.94
CA ASN A 56 -17.46 50.38 -44.32
C ASN A 56 -18.46 51.25 -45.15
N PRO A 57 -18.02 52.05 -46.15
CA PRO A 57 -18.86 53.06 -46.82
C PRO A 57 -19.98 52.54 -47.73
N ARG A 58 -20.27 51.24 -47.71
CA ARG A 58 -21.42 50.68 -48.45
C ARG A 58 -22.66 50.47 -47.58
N ALA A 59 -22.63 50.76 -46.27
CA ALA A 59 -23.73 50.37 -45.37
C ALA A 59 -24.25 51.42 -44.36
N ALA A 60 -23.71 52.64 -44.26
CA ALA A 60 -24.28 53.65 -43.37
C ALA A 60 -24.00 55.07 -43.89
N HIS A 61 -24.97 55.66 -44.59
CA HIS A 61 -24.81 57.01 -45.15
C HIS A 61 -25.36 58.14 -44.26
N ASP A 62 -26.15 57.91 -43.20
CA ASP A 62 -27.03 59.00 -42.75
C ASP A 62 -27.00 59.43 -41.27
N ILE A 63 -26.03 59.02 -40.43
CA ILE A 63 -26.11 59.39 -38.99
C ILE A 63 -24.81 59.93 -38.33
N VAL A 64 -23.60 59.56 -38.77
CA VAL A 64 -22.36 60.03 -38.10
C VAL A 64 -21.24 60.32 -39.10
N GLN A 65 -20.77 61.58 -39.16
CA GLN A 65 -19.51 61.96 -39.81
C GLN A 65 -18.37 61.88 -38.78
N LEU A 66 -17.51 60.87 -38.89
CA LEU A 66 -16.31 60.76 -38.07
C LEU A 66 -15.14 61.39 -38.84
N ARG A 67 -14.51 62.44 -38.29
CA ARG A 67 -13.27 63.01 -38.82
C ARG A 67 -12.12 62.65 -37.89
N VAL A 68 -11.06 62.08 -38.44
CA VAL A 68 -9.82 61.81 -37.71
C VAL A 68 -8.90 63.00 -37.93
N LEU A 69 -8.52 63.67 -36.84
CA LEU A 69 -7.56 64.78 -36.88
C LEU A 69 -6.23 64.32 -36.27
N TRP A 70 -5.11 64.65 -36.92
CA TRP A 70 -3.78 64.53 -36.35
C TRP A 70 -3.08 65.88 -36.43
N SER A 71 -2.69 66.44 -35.28
CA SER A 71 -2.12 67.81 -35.19
C SER A 71 -2.99 68.86 -35.90
N ASP A 72 -4.31 68.81 -35.67
CA ASP A 72 -5.34 69.68 -36.26
C ASP A 72 -5.50 69.58 -37.79
N GLN A 73 -4.88 68.59 -38.44
CA GLN A 73 -5.08 68.27 -39.86
C GLN A 73 -5.93 67.01 -40.03
N GLU A 74 -6.88 67.05 -40.97
CA GLU A 74 -7.75 65.91 -41.28
C GLU A 74 -6.98 64.81 -42.01
N VAL A 75 -7.06 63.59 -41.45
CA VAL A 75 -6.47 62.37 -42.02
C VAL A 75 -7.55 61.64 -42.82
N THR A 76 -7.54 61.79 -44.13
CA THR A 76 -8.41 61.05 -45.05
C THR A 76 -7.97 59.58 -45.13
N ASP A 77 -8.92 58.66 -45.29
CA ASP A 77 -8.67 57.21 -45.38
C ASP A 77 -7.83 56.65 -44.22
N ALA A 78 -8.15 57.11 -43.00
CA ALA A 78 -7.41 56.72 -41.80
C ALA A 78 -7.54 55.21 -41.53
N THR A 79 -6.42 54.53 -41.33
CA THR A 79 -6.35 53.13 -40.87
C THR A 79 -5.50 53.04 -39.61
N LEU A 80 -5.79 52.07 -38.75
CA LEU A 80 -5.10 51.83 -37.49
C LEU A 80 -4.50 50.42 -37.49
N ALA A 81 -3.20 50.34 -37.24
CA ALA A 81 -2.50 49.08 -37.05
C ALA A 81 -1.94 48.96 -35.63
N LEU A 82 -2.23 47.84 -34.95
CA LEU A 82 -1.62 47.50 -33.66
C LEU A 82 -0.68 46.32 -33.85
N LEU A 83 0.62 46.54 -33.73
CA LEU A 83 1.63 45.50 -33.82
C LEU A 83 2.16 45.13 -32.45
N ARG A 84 2.24 43.83 -32.17
CA ARG A 84 2.97 43.28 -31.03
C ARG A 84 4.27 42.67 -31.54
N VAL A 85 5.39 43.06 -30.95
CA VAL A 85 6.73 42.50 -31.23
C VAL A 85 7.24 41.83 -29.96
N GLU A 86 7.73 40.60 -30.05
CA GLU A 86 8.12 39.80 -28.88
C GLU A 86 9.35 38.91 -29.15
N ASN A 87 10.13 38.62 -28.09
CA ASN A 87 11.18 37.61 -28.14
C ASN A 87 10.60 36.22 -27.81
N ASP A 88 10.31 35.45 -28.86
CA ASP A 88 9.86 34.05 -28.80
C ASP A 88 11.02 33.05 -28.72
N GLY A 89 12.25 33.56 -28.67
CA GLY A 89 13.45 32.77 -28.51
C GLY A 89 13.58 32.20 -27.10
N SER A 90 14.50 31.26 -26.95
CA SER A 90 14.97 30.78 -25.65
C SER A 90 16.15 31.60 -25.12
N LYS A 91 16.72 32.49 -25.94
CA LYS A 91 17.86 33.36 -25.62
C LYS A 91 17.46 34.83 -25.65
N ASP A 92 18.14 35.63 -24.83
CA ASP A 92 18.05 37.08 -24.88
C ASP A 92 18.64 37.61 -26.20
N ILE A 93 18.10 38.75 -26.64
CA ILE A 93 18.53 39.46 -27.85
C ILE A 93 19.13 40.78 -27.39
N VAL A 94 20.39 41.02 -27.75
CA VAL A 94 21.11 42.24 -27.38
C VAL A 94 21.38 43.10 -28.62
N ARG A 95 21.75 44.37 -28.43
CA ARG A 95 21.81 45.36 -29.52
C ARG A 95 22.71 44.95 -30.69
N HIS A 96 23.82 44.24 -30.42
CA HIS A 96 24.76 43.80 -31.45
C HIS A 96 24.26 42.62 -32.28
N ASP A 97 23.15 41.99 -31.89
CA ASP A 97 22.58 40.88 -32.65
C ASP A 97 21.89 41.35 -33.92
N TYR A 98 21.37 42.58 -33.93
CA TYR A 98 20.75 43.20 -35.09
C TYR A 98 21.84 43.65 -36.07
N GLN A 99 22.05 42.90 -37.15
CA GLN A 99 22.89 43.37 -38.26
C GLN A 99 22.15 44.45 -39.04
N GLU A 100 20.86 44.24 -39.26
CA GLU A 100 19.94 45.23 -39.82
C GLU A 100 18.83 45.53 -38.80
N PRO A 101 18.40 46.80 -38.67
CA PRO A 101 17.29 47.16 -37.80
C PRO A 101 15.99 46.52 -38.27
N LEU A 102 15.11 46.21 -37.32
CA LEU A 102 13.77 45.74 -37.68
C LEU A 102 13.03 46.86 -38.40
N THR A 103 12.40 46.52 -39.51
CA THR A 103 11.63 47.45 -40.31
C THR A 103 10.25 46.87 -40.53
N VAL A 104 9.21 47.63 -40.18
CA VAL A 104 7.82 47.30 -40.51
C VAL A 104 7.42 48.04 -41.78
N GLU A 105 6.87 47.33 -42.75
CA GLU A 105 6.37 47.91 -43.99
C GLU A 105 4.84 47.85 -44.02
N PHE A 106 4.22 48.96 -44.42
CA PHE A 106 2.79 49.14 -44.61
C PHE A 106 2.53 49.42 -46.09
N PRO A 107 2.51 48.39 -46.97
CA PRO A 107 2.41 48.60 -48.41
C PRO A 107 1.11 49.32 -48.78
N GLY A 108 1.21 50.37 -49.61
CA GLY A 108 0.06 51.17 -50.05
C GLY A 108 -0.48 52.15 -49.00
N ARG A 109 0.20 52.31 -47.86
CA ARG A 109 -0.19 53.20 -46.77
C ARG A 109 0.95 54.12 -46.38
N THR A 110 0.64 55.29 -45.83
CA THR A 110 1.62 56.24 -45.28
C THR A 110 1.40 56.41 -43.79
N ILE A 111 2.48 56.40 -43.02
CA ILE A 111 2.46 56.56 -41.57
C ILE A 111 2.25 58.02 -41.24
N VAL A 112 1.18 58.30 -40.50
CA VAL A 112 0.84 59.62 -39.97
C VAL A 112 1.39 59.77 -38.56
N GLY A 113 1.30 58.73 -37.73
CA GLY A 113 1.79 58.75 -36.36
C GLY A 113 2.06 57.36 -35.80
N VAL A 114 2.96 57.28 -34.82
CA VAL A 114 3.28 56.03 -34.12
C VAL A 114 3.37 56.28 -32.63
N GLU A 115 2.77 55.39 -31.84
CA GLU A 115 2.85 55.41 -30.39
C GLU A 115 3.19 54.02 -29.82
N VAL A 116 4.01 53.99 -28.77
CA VAL A 116 4.27 52.77 -27.99
C VAL A 116 3.20 52.65 -26.91
N THR A 117 2.29 51.68 -27.05
CA THR A 117 1.14 51.52 -26.14
C THR A 117 1.41 50.60 -24.96
N GLU A 118 2.32 49.64 -25.09
CA GLU A 118 2.62 48.65 -24.06
C GLU A 118 4.07 48.17 -24.16
N THR A 119 4.74 47.92 -23.02
CA THR A 119 6.09 47.35 -22.96
C THR A 119 6.24 46.46 -21.72
N SER A 120 6.90 45.30 -21.83
CA SER A 120 7.12 44.38 -20.70
C SER A 120 8.27 44.78 -19.75
N SER A 121 9.14 45.71 -20.14
CA SER A 121 10.32 46.15 -19.37
C SER A 121 10.63 47.63 -19.62
N ALA A 122 11.78 48.15 -19.19
CA ALA A 122 12.20 49.55 -19.38
C ALA A 122 12.50 49.95 -20.85
N LEU A 123 11.89 49.26 -21.82
CA LEU A 123 12.06 49.47 -23.25
C LEU A 123 11.46 50.78 -23.73
N ARG A 124 10.45 51.32 -23.03
CA ARG A 124 9.77 52.56 -23.43
C ARG A 124 10.77 53.68 -23.67
N THR A 125 11.69 53.91 -22.73
CA THR A 125 12.74 54.93 -22.83
C THR A 125 13.70 54.70 -24.01
N ILE A 126 13.93 53.44 -24.40
CA ILE A 126 14.78 53.09 -25.54
C ILE A 126 14.04 53.33 -26.86
N LEU A 127 12.74 53.04 -26.90
CA LEU A 127 11.88 53.24 -28.07
C LEU A 127 11.58 54.72 -28.34
N THR A 128 11.56 55.57 -27.30
CA THR A 128 11.12 56.98 -27.39
C THR A 128 12.24 58.03 -27.33
N ARG A 129 13.50 57.67 -27.06
CA ARG A 129 14.64 58.63 -27.06
C ARG A 129 15.11 58.99 -28.48
N ASN A 130 15.78 60.15 -28.63
CA ASN A 130 16.36 60.68 -29.88
C ASN A 130 16.95 59.57 -30.78
N GLY A 131 16.42 59.42 -32.00
CA GLY A 131 16.75 58.36 -32.95
C GLY A 131 15.90 57.08 -32.85
N GLY A 132 14.81 57.10 -32.06
CA GLY A 132 13.89 55.99 -31.77
C GLY A 132 13.06 55.49 -32.96
N LEU A 133 11.73 55.49 -32.84
CA LEU A 133 10.85 55.10 -33.96
C LEU A 133 10.98 56.08 -35.12
N ARG A 134 11.36 55.59 -36.31
CA ARG A 134 11.58 56.43 -37.51
C ARG A 134 10.56 56.08 -38.59
N PRO A 135 9.41 56.78 -38.65
CA PRO A 135 8.47 56.65 -39.75
C PRO A 135 8.99 57.41 -40.99
N GLU A 136 8.95 56.76 -42.15
CA GLU A 136 9.29 57.35 -43.44
C GLU A 136 8.35 56.75 -44.51
N GLY A 137 7.41 57.55 -45.02
CA GLY A 137 6.39 57.05 -45.93
C GLY A 137 5.58 55.91 -45.30
N GLY A 138 5.54 54.75 -45.96
CA GLY A 138 4.91 53.51 -45.46
C GLY A 138 5.83 52.61 -44.64
N ARG A 139 7.03 53.07 -44.26
CA ARG A 139 8.07 52.24 -43.64
C ARG A 139 8.40 52.75 -42.24
N LEU A 140 8.39 51.87 -41.25
CA LEU A 140 8.73 52.18 -39.85
C LEU A 140 10.00 51.44 -39.44
N VAL A 141 11.10 52.17 -39.29
CA VAL A 141 12.35 51.59 -38.78
C VAL A 141 12.37 51.64 -37.26
N LEU A 142 12.58 50.48 -36.65
CA LEU A 142 12.67 50.30 -35.19
C LEU A 142 14.13 50.43 -34.73
N PRO A 143 14.39 51.02 -33.55
CA PRO A 143 15.73 51.01 -32.98
C PRO A 143 16.15 49.58 -32.61
N ARG A 144 17.46 49.34 -32.50
CA ARG A 144 18.00 48.06 -32.02
C ARG A 144 17.73 47.92 -30.53
N VAL A 145 16.57 47.36 -30.18
CA VAL A 145 16.10 47.21 -28.79
C VAL A 145 16.56 45.87 -28.22
N PRO A 146 17.23 45.84 -27.06
CA PRO A 146 17.50 44.58 -26.37
C PRO A 146 16.18 43.98 -25.86
N LEU A 147 15.97 42.68 -26.08
CA LEU A 147 14.77 41.95 -25.68
C LEU A 147 15.18 40.70 -24.89
N ASN A 148 14.90 40.68 -23.59
CA ASN A 148 15.07 39.46 -22.81
C ASN A 148 14.05 38.40 -23.25
N ARG A 149 14.25 37.16 -22.81
CA ARG A 149 13.31 36.07 -23.05
C ARG A 149 11.90 36.48 -22.60
N ARG A 150 10.91 36.38 -23.51
CA ARG A 150 9.50 36.80 -23.32
C ARG A 150 9.25 38.31 -23.24
N ASP A 151 10.27 39.15 -23.43
CA ASP A 151 10.03 40.58 -23.55
C ASP A 151 9.21 40.90 -24.80
N HIS A 152 8.36 41.91 -24.70
CA HIS A 152 7.52 42.37 -25.79
C HIS A 152 7.18 43.85 -25.67
N PHE A 153 6.78 44.44 -26.80
CA PHE A 153 6.19 45.77 -26.86
C PHE A 153 5.10 45.85 -27.93
N LYS A 154 4.21 46.82 -27.79
CA LYS A 154 3.14 47.11 -28.74
C LYS A 154 3.29 48.50 -29.35
N LEU A 155 3.07 48.58 -30.65
CA LEU A 155 3.08 49.80 -31.43
C LEU A 155 1.69 50.02 -32.01
N LEU A 156 1.11 51.18 -31.73
CA LEU A 156 -0.08 51.66 -32.41
C LEU A 156 0.36 52.63 -33.51
N VAL A 157 -0.04 52.35 -34.75
CA VAL A 157 0.35 53.10 -35.94
C VAL A 157 -0.90 53.64 -36.59
N LEU A 158 -0.98 54.97 -36.68
CA LEU A 158 -1.98 55.68 -37.46
C LEU A 158 -1.44 55.84 -38.89
N LEU A 159 -2.25 55.43 -39.86
CA LEU A 159 -1.91 55.34 -41.27
C LEU A 159 -2.97 56.06 -42.10
N THR A 160 -2.60 56.51 -43.29
CA THR A 160 -3.52 56.99 -44.36
C THR A 160 -3.37 56.11 -45.60
N GLY A 161 -4.48 55.84 -46.28
CA GLY A 161 -4.55 55.03 -47.50
C GLY A 161 -5.06 53.60 -47.30
N ASN A 162 -5.26 52.91 -48.41
CA ASN A 162 -5.74 51.52 -48.45
C ASN A 162 -4.60 50.59 -48.88
N GLY A 163 -4.21 49.68 -48.00
CA GLY A 163 -2.98 48.90 -48.17
C GLY A 163 -3.14 47.42 -47.96
N ASN A 164 -2.09 46.70 -48.35
CA ASN A 164 -2.00 45.25 -48.20
C ASN A 164 -1.42 44.87 -46.84
N GLN A 165 -1.27 43.57 -46.61
CA GLN A 165 -0.78 42.98 -45.36
C GLN A 165 0.54 43.63 -44.88
N VAL A 166 0.58 43.98 -43.58
CA VAL A 166 1.78 44.51 -42.91
C VAL A 166 2.85 43.43 -42.79
N THR A 167 4.08 43.74 -43.18
CA THR A 167 5.24 42.86 -43.07
C THR A 167 6.30 43.47 -42.17
N MET A 168 7.17 42.63 -41.61
CA MET A 168 8.34 43.07 -40.86
C MET A 168 9.56 42.27 -41.29
N ASP A 169 10.61 43.00 -41.64
CA ASP A 169 11.89 42.49 -42.10
C ASP A 169 13.05 43.02 -41.24
N GLY A 170 14.22 42.41 -41.41
CA GLY A 170 15.46 42.74 -40.72
C GLY A 170 16.39 41.54 -40.64
N PHE A 171 17.58 41.72 -40.09
CA PHE A 171 18.58 40.66 -40.00
C PHE A 171 19.12 40.51 -38.59
N LEU A 172 18.92 39.31 -38.02
CA LEU A 172 19.33 38.94 -36.67
C LEU A 172 20.40 37.84 -36.72
N SER A 173 21.58 38.10 -36.19
CA SER A 173 22.69 37.14 -36.17
C SER A 173 22.32 35.88 -35.39
N GLY A 174 22.41 34.73 -36.04
CA GLY A 174 22.05 33.42 -35.46
C GLY A 174 20.58 33.30 -35.07
N GLY A 175 19.70 34.15 -35.63
CA GLY A 175 18.29 34.20 -35.30
C GLY A 175 17.36 34.27 -36.51
N SER A 176 16.07 34.46 -36.26
CA SER A 176 15.07 34.62 -37.31
C SER A 176 13.92 35.52 -36.87
N ILE A 177 13.36 36.28 -37.80
CA ILE A 177 12.14 37.07 -37.63
C ILE A 177 10.98 36.28 -38.25
N ARG A 178 9.83 36.18 -37.57
CA ARG A 178 8.67 35.42 -38.06
C ARG A 178 7.36 36.10 -37.74
N LEU A 179 6.40 36.00 -38.67
CA LEU A 179 5.01 36.35 -38.43
C LEU A 179 4.33 35.26 -37.57
N ASN A 180 3.81 35.64 -36.42
CA ASN A 180 3.16 34.73 -35.48
C ASN A 180 1.66 34.60 -35.76
N ALA A 181 1.29 33.62 -36.59
CA ALA A 181 -0.10 33.18 -36.75
C ALA A 181 -0.48 32.20 -35.63
N ALA A 182 -0.94 32.74 -34.50
CA ALA A 182 -1.45 32.03 -33.30
C ALA A 182 -0.49 31.02 -32.62
N ARG A 183 -0.67 30.82 -31.31
CA ARG A 183 0.17 29.94 -30.47
C ARG A 183 0.19 28.52 -31.04
N ARG A 184 1.28 28.12 -31.71
CA ARG A 184 1.54 26.69 -31.95
C ARG A 184 1.85 26.05 -30.60
N GLY A 185 0.93 25.20 -30.14
CA GLY A 185 1.23 24.20 -29.11
C GLY A 185 2.44 23.34 -29.49
N PRO A 186 2.88 22.43 -28.60
CA PRO A 186 4.00 21.54 -28.88
C PRO A 186 3.87 20.87 -30.25
N ARG A 187 4.98 20.76 -30.99
CA ARG A 187 5.02 20.15 -32.33
C ARG A 187 4.42 18.74 -32.25
N LYS A 188 3.65 18.33 -33.27
CA LYS A 188 3.06 16.97 -33.33
C LYS A 188 4.11 15.87 -33.05
N SER A 189 5.34 16.04 -33.54
CA SER A 189 6.47 15.13 -33.26
C SER A 189 6.81 15.01 -31.77
N SER A 190 6.80 16.11 -31.02
CA SER A 190 7.09 16.13 -29.58
C SER A 190 5.98 15.51 -28.74
N LEU A 191 4.73 15.55 -29.22
CA LEU A 191 3.59 14.89 -28.58
C LEU A 191 3.62 13.37 -28.84
N VAL A 192 3.96 12.97 -30.06
CA VAL A 192 4.14 11.55 -30.42
C VAL A 192 5.25 10.92 -29.59
N LEU A 193 6.41 11.60 -29.48
CA LEU A 193 7.55 11.08 -28.73
C LEU A 193 7.25 10.98 -27.22
N GLY A 194 6.51 11.94 -26.66
CA GLY A 194 6.05 11.89 -25.27
C GLY A 194 5.05 10.76 -25.02
N GLY A 195 4.13 10.49 -25.96
CA GLY A 195 3.20 9.36 -25.88
C GLY A 195 3.90 8.01 -25.92
N VAL A 196 4.89 7.85 -26.81
CA VAL A 196 5.70 6.62 -26.91
C VAL A 196 6.46 6.34 -25.60
N PHE A 197 7.01 7.38 -24.96
CA PHE A 197 7.71 7.22 -23.68
C PHE A 197 6.80 6.69 -22.56
N ILE A 198 5.58 7.19 -22.46
CA ILE A 198 4.60 6.72 -21.45
C ILE A 198 4.21 5.26 -21.69
N ILE A 199 3.99 4.88 -22.96
CA ILE A 199 3.65 3.51 -23.35
C ILE A 199 4.81 2.55 -23.02
N LEU A 200 6.06 2.95 -23.31
CA LEU A 200 7.24 2.15 -22.98
C LEU A 200 7.45 1.99 -21.47
N MET A 201 7.17 3.02 -20.67
CA MET A 201 7.19 2.93 -19.20
C MET A 201 6.11 1.98 -18.67
N GLY A 202 4.91 2.01 -19.26
CA GLY A 202 3.82 1.07 -18.91
C GLY A 202 4.15 -0.38 -19.27
N LEU A 203 4.75 -0.61 -20.44
CA LEU A 203 5.22 -1.94 -20.87
C LEU A 203 6.36 -2.45 -19.98
N LEU A 204 7.34 -1.61 -19.64
CA LEU A 204 8.43 -1.99 -18.74
C LEU A 204 7.89 -2.30 -17.34
N GLY A 205 6.97 -1.49 -16.81
CA GLY A 205 6.28 -1.76 -15.55
C GLY A 205 5.48 -3.07 -15.58
N GLY A 206 4.79 -3.35 -16.69
CA GLY A 206 4.04 -4.60 -16.88
C GLY A 206 4.93 -5.85 -16.97
N LEU A 207 6.08 -5.75 -17.65
CA LEU A 207 7.07 -6.83 -17.74
C LEU A 207 7.74 -7.08 -16.38
N LEU A 208 8.08 -6.05 -15.63
CA LEU A 208 8.63 -6.18 -14.27
C LEU A 208 7.62 -6.78 -13.28
N LEU A 209 6.32 -6.57 -13.49
CA LEU A 209 5.26 -7.15 -12.66
C LEU A 209 4.81 -8.55 -13.11
N SER A 210 5.08 -8.96 -14.35
CA SER A 210 4.65 -10.25 -14.91
C SER A 210 5.75 -11.31 -14.90
N ASN A 211 7.03 -10.94 -14.74
CA ASN A 211 8.16 -11.86 -14.65
C ASN A 211 8.55 -12.25 -13.22
N SER A 212 7.71 -11.99 -12.22
CA SER A 212 7.88 -12.54 -10.86
C SER A 212 7.49 -14.02 -10.81
N ASN A 213 8.25 -14.83 -11.55
CA ASN A 213 8.34 -16.27 -11.37
C ASN A 213 9.66 -16.61 -10.64
N GLU A 214 9.95 -15.87 -9.57
CA GLU A 214 11.08 -16.10 -8.66
C GLU A 214 10.59 -16.70 -7.34
N GLY A 215 10.10 -17.94 -7.39
CA GLY A 215 9.80 -18.73 -6.18
C GLY A 215 11.05 -19.31 -5.49
N ALA A 216 12.25 -19.03 -5.98
CA ALA A 216 13.49 -19.68 -5.53
C ALA A 216 14.52 -18.72 -4.88
N ASN A 217 14.36 -17.40 -5.00
CA ASN A 217 15.30 -16.41 -4.45
C ASN A 217 14.70 -15.49 -3.37
N ASP A 218 13.46 -15.73 -2.93
CA ASP A 218 12.95 -15.10 -1.70
C ASP A 218 13.75 -15.64 -0.50
N PRO A 219 14.42 -14.79 0.30
CA PRO A 219 15.20 -15.23 1.46
C PRO A 219 14.37 -16.00 2.51
N VAL A 220 13.04 -16.05 2.39
CA VAL A 220 12.14 -16.79 3.29
C VAL A 220 11.61 -18.09 2.65
N CYS A 221 11.90 -18.38 1.38
CA CYS A 221 11.44 -19.61 0.71
C CYS A 221 12.43 -20.77 0.79
N ALA A 222 11.91 -21.96 0.98
CA ALA A 222 12.62 -23.24 0.84
C ALA A 222 11.63 -24.32 0.37
N SER A 223 12.14 -25.35 -0.30
CA SER A 223 11.36 -26.51 -0.74
C SER A 223 11.55 -27.72 0.19
N GLY A 224 10.64 -28.69 0.07
CA GLY A 224 10.66 -29.93 0.86
C GLY A 224 9.34 -30.18 1.58
N GLU A 225 9.35 -31.18 2.46
CA GLU A 225 8.20 -31.55 3.29
C GLU A 225 8.43 -31.12 4.75
N LEU A 226 7.40 -30.62 5.40
CA LEU A 226 7.41 -30.22 6.81
C LEU A 226 6.13 -30.69 7.48
N THR A 227 6.26 -31.42 8.58
CA THR A 227 5.14 -31.74 9.47
C THR A 227 5.07 -30.75 10.63
N ILE A 228 3.88 -30.22 10.91
CA ILE A 228 3.59 -29.42 12.09
C ILE A 228 2.52 -30.13 12.90
N ASP A 229 2.74 -30.38 14.19
CA ASP A 229 1.79 -31.13 15.02
C ASP A 229 1.62 -30.52 16.42
N GLY A 230 0.39 -30.53 16.95
CA GLY A 230 0.16 -30.24 18.36
C GLY A 230 -1.12 -29.46 18.64
N SER A 231 -0.99 -28.27 19.23
CA SER A 231 -2.05 -27.37 19.70
C SER A 231 -3.27 -27.33 18.77
N THR A 232 -4.38 -27.92 19.21
CA THR A 232 -5.67 -27.86 18.49
C THR A 232 -6.28 -26.47 18.53
N ALA A 233 -5.90 -25.64 19.51
CA ALA A 233 -6.34 -24.25 19.62
C ALA A 233 -5.69 -23.37 18.54
N PHE A 234 -4.45 -23.66 18.16
CA PHE A 234 -3.70 -22.88 17.16
C PHE A 234 -3.71 -23.48 15.75
N ALA A 235 -4.21 -24.69 15.59
CA ALA A 235 -4.24 -25.36 14.29
C ALA A 235 -4.98 -24.57 13.18
N PRO A 236 -6.11 -23.88 13.42
CA PRO A 236 -6.77 -23.07 12.39
C PRO A 236 -5.89 -21.95 11.79
N PRO A 237 -5.30 -21.02 12.58
CA PRO A 237 -4.36 -20.06 12.02
C PRO A 237 -3.11 -20.73 11.43
N MET A 238 -2.56 -21.77 12.06
CA MET A 238 -1.39 -22.47 11.51
C MET A 238 -1.66 -23.06 10.11
N ARG A 239 -2.83 -23.67 9.89
CA ARG A 239 -3.24 -24.17 8.56
C ARG A 239 -3.33 -23.05 7.52
N ALA A 240 -3.86 -21.89 7.91
CA ALA A 240 -3.94 -20.73 7.03
C ALA A 240 -2.54 -20.17 6.70
N ILE A 241 -1.65 -20.07 7.69
CA ILE A 241 -0.26 -19.64 7.53
C ILE A 241 0.51 -20.60 6.62
N ALA A 242 0.40 -21.91 6.86
CA ALA A 242 1.04 -22.94 6.05
C ALA A 242 0.55 -22.86 4.59
N LYS A 243 -0.74 -22.62 4.37
CA LYS A 243 -1.30 -22.45 3.01
C LYS A 243 -0.76 -21.20 2.32
N ASP A 244 -0.66 -20.09 3.02
CA ASP A 244 -0.11 -18.85 2.46
C ASP A 244 1.39 -18.99 2.17
N TYR A 245 2.15 -19.67 3.02
CA TYR A 245 3.55 -20.00 2.77
C TYR A 245 3.71 -20.86 1.51
N GLN A 246 2.93 -21.93 1.38
CA GLN A 246 2.98 -22.83 0.20
C GLN A 246 2.57 -22.10 -1.10
N LYS A 247 1.70 -21.09 -1.00
CA LYS A 247 1.35 -20.23 -2.12
C LYS A 247 2.50 -19.29 -2.50
N GLN A 248 3.22 -18.75 -1.52
CA GLN A 248 4.38 -17.87 -1.73
C GLN A 248 5.63 -18.62 -2.17
N CYS A 249 5.81 -19.85 -1.70
CA CYS A 249 7.00 -20.67 -1.92
C CYS A 249 6.62 -21.98 -2.63
N PRO A 250 6.48 -21.97 -3.97
CA PRO A 250 6.19 -23.17 -4.74
C PRO A 250 7.26 -24.25 -4.50
N GLY A 251 6.84 -25.43 -4.03
CA GLY A 251 7.75 -26.54 -3.71
C GLY A 251 7.92 -26.81 -2.22
N ALA A 252 7.34 -26.00 -1.34
CA ALA A 252 7.06 -26.38 0.03
C ALA A 252 5.78 -27.22 0.11
N ASP A 253 5.82 -28.30 0.87
CA ASP A 253 4.66 -29.09 1.29
C ASP A 253 4.61 -29.11 2.81
N ILE A 254 3.54 -28.56 3.39
CA ILE A 254 3.41 -28.39 4.84
C ILE A 254 2.11 -29.03 5.30
N GLU A 255 2.26 -30.11 6.07
CA GLU A 255 1.16 -30.82 6.71
C GLU A 255 0.97 -30.30 8.15
N VAL A 256 -0.25 -29.85 8.48
CA VAL A 256 -0.58 -29.40 9.84
C VAL A 256 -1.56 -30.39 10.49
N ARG A 257 -1.12 -31.02 11.57
CA ARG A 257 -1.85 -31.97 12.40
C ARG A 257 -2.19 -31.34 13.75
N ASP A 258 -3.32 -31.72 14.33
CA ASP A 258 -3.84 -31.17 15.58
C ASP A 258 -4.09 -32.26 16.62
N ASN A 259 -3.04 -32.99 17.00
CA ASN A 259 -3.16 -34.08 17.97
C ASN A 259 -3.14 -33.64 19.43
N GLY A 260 -3.10 -32.34 19.72
CA GLY A 260 -2.98 -31.78 21.06
C GLY A 260 -1.53 -31.50 21.47
N SER A 261 -1.35 -30.44 22.26
CA SER A 261 -0.06 -29.81 22.57
C SER A 261 0.99 -30.79 23.13
N LEU A 262 0.62 -31.61 24.11
CA LEU A 262 1.54 -32.60 24.67
C LEU A 262 1.80 -33.78 23.72
N ASN A 263 0.86 -34.12 22.84
CA ASN A 263 1.10 -35.16 21.82
C ASN A 263 2.05 -34.66 20.74
N GLY A 264 1.91 -33.42 20.28
CA GLY A 264 2.86 -32.79 19.35
C GLY A 264 4.29 -32.82 19.88
N LEU A 265 4.49 -32.42 21.15
CA LEU A 265 5.80 -32.50 21.82
C LEU A 265 6.34 -33.94 21.89
N LYS A 266 5.50 -34.92 22.23
CA LYS A 266 5.88 -36.35 22.27
C LYS A 266 6.26 -36.86 20.89
N ASN A 267 5.48 -36.51 19.87
CA ASN A 267 5.69 -36.94 18.49
C ASN A 267 6.98 -36.36 17.92
N LEU A 268 7.27 -35.09 18.18
CA LEU A 268 8.54 -34.45 17.83
C LEU A 268 9.73 -35.12 18.53
N SER A 269 9.64 -35.34 19.84
CA SER A 269 10.69 -36.03 20.60
C SER A 269 10.96 -37.43 20.06
N ARG A 270 9.91 -38.21 19.77
CA ARG A 270 10.04 -39.53 19.13
C ARG A 270 10.70 -39.43 17.75
N ALA A 271 10.24 -38.52 16.89
CA ALA A 271 10.79 -38.35 15.54
C ALA A 271 12.29 -38.01 15.58
N GLY A 272 12.71 -37.14 16.50
CA GLY A 272 14.13 -36.79 16.66
C GLY A 272 14.98 -37.88 17.30
N GLN A 273 14.42 -38.70 18.18
CA GLN A 273 15.11 -39.89 18.71
C GLN A 273 15.30 -40.97 17.65
N GLU A 274 14.32 -41.14 16.74
CA GLU A 274 14.38 -42.08 15.63
C GLU A 274 15.35 -41.61 14.53
N THR A 275 15.47 -40.31 14.28
CA THR A 275 16.38 -39.73 13.28
C THR A 275 17.01 -38.44 13.82
N PRO A 276 18.11 -38.53 14.59
CA PRO A 276 18.73 -37.35 15.20
C PRO A 276 19.61 -36.54 14.23
N ASP A 277 20.08 -37.14 13.13
CA ASP A 277 20.85 -36.47 12.08
C ASP A 277 20.51 -37.07 10.69
N PRO A 278 19.94 -36.30 9.74
CA PRO A 278 19.54 -34.90 9.91
C PRO A 278 18.35 -34.75 10.87
N VAL A 279 18.30 -33.63 11.58
CA VAL A 279 17.14 -33.22 12.40
C VAL A 279 15.86 -33.35 11.57
N PRO A 280 14.77 -33.96 12.11
CA PRO A 280 13.54 -34.14 11.37
C PRO A 280 12.93 -32.79 10.97
N ALA A 281 12.35 -32.73 9.77
CA ALA A 281 11.53 -31.60 9.33
C ALA A 281 10.16 -31.63 10.04
N PHE A 282 10.19 -31.36 11.35
CA PHE A 282 9.04 -31.45 12.24
C PHE A 282 9.03 -30.26 13.20
N ILE A 283 7.90 -29.59 13.32
CA ILE A 283 7.64 -28.56 14.34
C ILE A 283 6.52 -29.04 15.25
N ALA A 284 6.73 -28.98 16.57
CA ALA A 284 5.64 -29.12 17.53
C ALA A 284 5.10 -27.74 17.91
N MET A 285 3.78 -27.58 17.90
CA MET A 285 3.09 -26.37 18.37
C MET A 285 2.39 -26.66 19.71
N SER A 286 2.57 -25.78 20.69
CA SER A 286 2.06 -25.99 22.04
C SER A 286 1.63 -24.69 22.72
N ASP A 287 0.39 -24.65 23.19
CA ASP A 287 -0.20 -23.59 24.03
C ASP A 287 0.18 -23.73 25.52
N VAL A 288 1.04 -24.70 25.86
CA VAL A 288 1.67 -24.87 27.17
C VAL A 288 3.16 -25.11 27.02
N ARG A 289 3.95 -24.76 28.03
CA ARG A 289 5.38 -25.03 28.00
C ARG A 289 5.66 -26.53 28.10
N ALA A 290 6.65 -27.02 27.36
CA ALA A 290 7.12 -28.39 27.48
C ALA A 290 7.50 -28.71 28.94
N PRO A 291 7.00 -29.82 29.53
CA PRO A 291 7.38 -30.23 30.87
C PRO A 291 8.90 -30.41 31.03
N GLY A 292 9.47 -30.06 32.17
CA GLY A 292 10.90 -30.28 32.48
C GLY A 292 11.22 -31.74 32.81
N ILE A 293 10.99 -32.65 31.87
CA ILE A 293 11.28 -34.09 32.00
C ILE A 293 12.20 -34.55 30.88
N LYS A 294 12.91 -35.65 31.11
CA LYS A 294 13.90 -36.23 30.18
C LYS A 294 13.42 -36.37 28.73
N LEU A 295 12.12 -36.64 28.55
CA LEU A 295 11.54 -36.81 27.21
C LEU A 295 11.71 -35.56 26.32
N TYR A 296 11.80 -34.36 26.90
CA TYR A 296 11.81 -33.10 26.15
C TYR A 296 13.14 -32.34 26.27
N GLU A 297 14.18 -32.95 26.84
CA GLU A 297 15.49 -32.30 27.06
C GLU A 297 16.18 -31.88 25.75
N GLU A 298 15.96 -32.62 24.66
CA GLU A 298 16.53 -32.37 23.33
C GLU A 298 15.66 -31.42 22.48
N LEU A 299 14.56 -30.91 23.01
CA LEU A 299 13.69 -29.99 22.27
C LEU A 299 14.18 -28.55 22.42
N THR A 300 14.36 -27.87 21.29
CA THR A 300 14.58 -26.42 21.24
C THR A 300 13.24 -25.71 21.29
N GLU A 301 13.03 -24.84 22.28
CA GLU A 301 11.92 -23.89 22.34
C GLU A 301 12.25 -22.64 21.51
N HIS A 302 11.41 -22.32 20.53
CA HIS A 302 11.50 -21.08 19.77
C HIS A 302 10.74 -19.94 20.45
N PRO A 303 11.03 -18.66 20.10
CA PRO A 303 10.27 -17.53 20.63
C PRO A 303 8.76 -17.75 20.47
N PRO A 304 7.95 -17.44 21.49
CA PRO A 304 6.50 -17.51 21.40
C PRO A 304 5.97 -16.75 20.19
N VAL A 305 5.00 -17.34 19.49
CA VAL A 305 4.47 -16.78 18.24
C VAL A 305 3.17 -16.02 18.45
N SER A 306 2.35 -16.43 19.42
CA SER A 306 1.03 -15.86 19.62
C SER A 306 0.52 -16.00 21.05
N VAL A 307 -0.37 -15.10 21.45
CA VAL A 307 -1.20 -15.23 22.64
C VAL A 307 -2.62 -15.56 22.20
N ILE A 308 -3.14 -16.66 22.75
CA ILE A 308 -4.42 -17.27 22.38
C ILE A 308 -5.45 -16.92 23.47
N PRO A 309 -6.51 -16.17 23.13
CA PRO A 309 -7.67 -16.01 23.99
C PRO A 309 -8.43 -17.33 24.12
N LEU A 310 -8.65 -17.81 25.34
CA LEU A 310 -9.46 -18.99 25.61
C LEU A 310 -10.77 -18.56 26.27
N SER A 311 -11.86 -19.29 26.08
CA SER A 311 -13.16 -18.96 26.67
C SER A 311 -13.78 -20.16 27.34
N VAL A 312 -14.51 -19.91 28.41
CA VAL A 312 -15.50 -20.87 28.91
C VAL A 312 -16.67 -20.85 27.96
N THR A 313 -17.11 -22.02 27.52
CA THR A 313 -18.18 -22.16 26.53
C THR A 313 -19.37 -22.86 27.15
N ALA A 314 -20.57 -22.47 26.76
CA ALA A 314 -21.81 -23.10 27.19
C ALA A 314 -22.76 -23.27 26.01
N ASN A 315 -23.66 -24.24 26.09
CA ASN A 315 -24.78 -24.30 25.16
C ASN A 315 -25.69 -23.09 25.38
N HIS A 316 -26.16 -22.45 24.31
CA HIS A 316 -27.04 -21.29 24.41
C HIS A 316 -28.35 -21.57 25.18
N GLU A 317 -28.84 -22.83 25.16
CA GLU A 317 -30.06 -23.23 25.89
C GLU A 317 -29.87 -23.21 27.41
N ASN A 318 -28.63 -23.15 27.91
CA ASN A 318 -28.35 -23.07 29.35
C ASN A 318 -28.82 -21.74 29.95
N GLY A 319 -29.02 -20.71 29.12
CA GLY A 319 -29.55 -19.42 29.57
C GLY A 319 -28.59 -18.63 30.47
N VAL A 320 -27.27 -18.85 30.34
CA VAL A 320 -26.24 -18.11 31.07
C VAL A 320 -25.28 -17.42 30.12
N ASP A 321 -24.87 -16.20 30.45
CA ASP A 321 -23.88 -15.43 29.70
C ASP A 321 -22.73 -14.92 30.58
N ASN A 322 -22.80 -15.18 31.89
CA ASN A 322 -21.83 -14.79 32.89
C ASN A 322 -21.83 -15.76 34.07
N LEU A 323 -20.66 -16.14 34.54
CA LEU A 323 -20.46 -16.91 35.77
C LEU A 323 -19.38 -16.23 36.60
N THR A 324 -19.53 -16.25 37.92
CA THR A 324 -18.37 -15.97 38.78
C THR A 324 -17.40 -17.14 38.72
N THR A 325 -16.12 -16.87 38.93
CA THR A 325 -15.12 -17.95 38.95
C THR A 325 -15.44 -18.98 40.04
N ASP A 326 -16.04 -18.57 41.16
CA ASP A 326 -16.49 -19.49 42.21
C ASP A 326 -17.70 -20.33 41.80
N GLN A 327 -18.66 -19.77 41.05
CA GLN A 327 -19.75 -20.57 40.46
C GLN A 327 -19.19 -21.63 39.53
N LEU A 328 -18.24 -21.24 38.66
CA LEU A 328 -17.59 -22.17 37.74
C LEU A 328 -16.86 -23.30 38.48
N ARG A 329 -16.12 -23.00 39.55
CA ARG A 329 -15.47 -24.03 40.38
C ARG A 329 -16.47 -24.94 41.10
N ASN A 330 -17.60 -24.38 41.56
CA ASN A 330 -18.68 -25.18 42.16
C ASN A 330 -19.37 -26.09 41.13
N ILE A 331 -19.43 -25.68 39.86
CA ILE A 331 -19.89 -26.53 38.75
C ILE A 331 -18.90 -27.67 38.51
N TYR A 332 -17.61 -27.37 38.32
CA TYR A 332 -16.58 -28.39 38.02
C TYR A 332 -16.26 -29.32 39.20
N SER A 333 -16.55 -28.91 40.45
CA SER A 333 -16.48 -29.80 41.62
C SER A 333 -17.74 -30.66 41.83
N GLY A 334 -18.80 -30.44 41.04
CA GLY A 334 -20.07 -31.15 41.15
C GLY A 334 -20.97 -30.70 42.30
N LYS A 335 -20.65 -29.58 42.97
CA LYS A 335 -21.54 -28.96 43.96
C LYS A 335 -22.80 -28.41 43.29
N TYR A 336 -22.66 -27.88 42.08
CA TYR A 336 -23.79 -27.51 41.23
C TYR A 336 -23.98 -28.56 40.15
N THR A 337 -25.20 -29.05 40.02
CA THR A 337 -25.59 -30.13 39.10
C THR A 337 -26.71 -29.70 38.15
N ASN A 338 -27.33 -28.53 38.36
CA ASN A 338 -28.35 -27.96 37.50
C ASN A 338 -28.13 -26.45 37.30
N TRP A 339 -28.40 -25.96 36.09
CA TRP A 339 -28.20 -24.56 35.71
C TRP A 339 -29.06 -23.56 36.50
N THR A 340 -30.20 -23.97 37.04
CA THR A 340 -31.03 -23.13 37.93
C THR A 340 -30.28 -22.66 39.18
N GLN A 341 -29.28 -23.42 39.65
CA GLN A 341 -28.46 -23.06 40.81
C GLN A 341 -27.55 -21.86 40.57
N VAL A 342 -27.37 -21.48 39.30
CA VAL A 342 -26.57 -20.31 38.87
C VAL A 342 -27.40 -19.33 38.02
N GLY A 343 -28.74 -19.46 38.03
CA GLY A 343 -29.65 -18.54 37.34
C GLY A 343 -29.95 -18.86 35.88
N GLY A 344 -29.55 -20.04 35.39
CA GLY A 344 -29.85 -20.50 34.04
C GLY A 344 -31.15 -21.31 33.93
N SER A 345 -31.33 -21.96 32.78
CA SER A 345 -32.45 -22.84 32.46
C SER A 345 -32.54 -24.06 33.39
N ASN A 346 -33.71 -24.71 33.46
CA ASN A 346 -33.85 -25.97 34.19
C ASN A 346 -33.29 -27.16 33.39
N LEU A 347 -31.96 -27.23 33.34
CA LEU A 347 -31.20 -28.26 32.64
C LEU A 347 -30.13 -28.86 33.57
N PRO A 348 -29.92 -30.18 33.55
CA PRO A 348 -28.77 -30.78 34.23
C PRO A 348 -27.46 -30.31 33.61
N ILE A 349 -26.39 -30.24 34.40
CA ILE A 349 -25.08 -29.81 33.93
C ILE A 349 -24.30 -30.99 33.36
N SER A 350 -23.77 -30.79 32.15
CA SER A 350 -22.87 -31.71 31.47
C SER A 350 -21.52 -31.03 31.22
N LEU A 351 -20.45 -31.56 31.79
CA LEU A 351 -19.08 -31.06 31.65
C LEU A 351 -18.42 -31.70 30.44
N VAL A 352 -18.11 -30.88 29.44
CA VAL A 352 -17.28 -31.25 28.30
C VAL A 352 -15.85 -30.85 28.62
N THR A 353 -14.97 -31.84 28.67
CA THR A 353 -13.55 -31.69 28.98
C THR A 353 -12.71 -32.22 27.85
N ARG A 354 -11.46 -31.77 27.76
CA ARG A 354 -10.50 -32.30 26.80
C ARG A 354 -9.67 -33.43 27.42
N ASP A 355 -9.04 -34.23 26.59
CA ASP A 355 -8.09 -35.24 27.06
C ASP A 355 -6.91 -34.62 27.85
N SER A 356 -6.14 -35.46 28.53
CA SER A 356 -4.98 -35.02 29.32
C SER A 356 -3.82 -34.48 28.48
N GLN A 357 -3.89 -34.58 27.16
CA GLN A 357 -2.87 -34.14 26.21
C GLN A 357 -3.14 -32.71 25.70
N SER A 358 -4.33 -32.16 25.97
CA SER A 358 -4.71 -30.78 25.69
C SER A 358 -3.97 -29.78 26.58
N GLY A 359 -3.20 -28.87 25.98
CA GLY A 359 -2.63 -27.74 26.73
C GLY A 359 -3.70 -26.74 27.18
N THR A 360 -4.76 -26.53 26.39
CA THR A 360 -5.93 -25.73 26.80
C THR A 360 -6.55 -26.24 28.10
N ARG A 361 -6.67 -27.56 28.29
CA ARG A 361 -7.11 -28.15 29.57
C ARG A 361 -6.15 -27.82 30.71
N ILE A 362 -4.85 -28.00 30.48
CA ILE A 362 -3.83 -27.72 31.50
C ILE A 362 -3.91 -26.26 31.95
N THR A 363 -4.05 -25.33 31.00
CA THR A 363 -4.25 -23.91 31.26
C THR A 363 -5.55 -23.64 32.01
N PHE A 364 -6.66 -24.30 31.63
CA PHE A 364 -7.95 -24.15 32.31
C PHE A 364 -7.88 -24.64 33.77
N GLU A 365 -7.35 -25.84 34.01
CA GLU A 365 -7.19 -26.41 35.34
C GLU A 365 -6.29 -25.53 36.22
N LYS A 366 -5.19 -25.01 35.66
CA LYS A 366 -4.23 -24.17 36.37
C LYS A 366 -4.77 -22.77 36.67
N GLU A 367 -5.20 -22.04 35.64
CA GLU A 367 -5.47 -20.60 35.76
C GLU A 367 -6.88 -20.32 36.29
N VAL A 368 -7.87 -21.09 35.86
CA VAL A 368 -9.29 -20.89 36.20
C VAL A 368 -9.70 -21.73 37.41
N LEU A 369 -9.43 -23.04 37.36
CA LEU A 369 -9.80 -23.97 38.43
C LEU A 369 -8.78 -24.01 39.60
N LYS A 370 -7.68 -23.23 39.52
CA LYS A 370 -6.65 -23.12 40.57
C LYS A 370 -6.07 -24.46 41.02
N GLY A 371 -5.77 -25.31 40.05
CA GLY A 371 -5.17 -26.64 40.24
C GLY A 371 -6.16 -27.77 40.49
N MET A 372 -7.47 -27.48 40.56
CA MET A 372 -8.49 -28.52 40.57
C MET A 372 -8.56 -29.18 39.19
N ARG A 373 -8.54 -30.51 39.16
CA ARG A 373 -8.76 -31.28 37.93
C ARG A 373 -10.19 -31.11 37.46
N SER A 374 -10.41 -30.94 36.16
CA SER A 374 -11.75 -30.78 35.59
C SER A 374 -12.59 -32.06 35.57
N GLY A 375 -12.22 -33.08 36.36
CA GLY A 375 -12.85 -34.40 36.45
C GLY A 375 -11.87 -35.55 36.18
N LYS A 376 -12.09 -36.69 36.83
CA LYS A 376 -11.35 -37.94 36.62
C LYS A 376 -12.14 -38.80 35.63
N LEU A 377 -11.46 -39.30 34.60
CA LEU A 377 -11.96 -40.24 33.59
C LEU A 377 -12.34 -41.58 34.22
N ALA A 378 -13.52 -41.66 34.82
CA ALA A 378 -14.14 -42.93 35.18
C ALA A 378 -15.36 -43.12 34.27
N GLY A 379 -15.11 -43.70 33.10
CA GLY A 379 -16.11 -43.94 32.05
C GLY A 379 -16.19 -42.78 31.07
N LEU A 380 -15.63 -42.96 29.87
CA LEU A 380 -15.96 -42.12 28.73
C LEU A 380 -17.47 -42.23 28.48
N SER A 381 -18.25 -41.25 28.91
CA SER A 381 -19.63 -41.10 28.46
C SER A 381 -19.68 -40.18 27.25
N ASP A 382 -20.35 -40.65 26.22
CA ASP A 382 -20.88 -39.79 25.17
C ASP A 382 -22.03 -38.95 25.79
N CYS A 383 -21.81 -37.64 25.93
CA CYS A 383 -22.81 -36.69 26.44
C CYS A 383 -24.09 -36.69 25.61
N THR A 384 -24.03 -37.09 24.34
CA THR A 384 -25.19 -37.08 23.46
C THR A 384 -26.20 -38.17 23.82
N THR A 385 -25.74 -39.29 24.39
CA THR A 385 -26.62 -40.43 24.74
C THR A 385 -27.39 -40.25 26.05
N ARG A 386 -26.93 -39.35 26.93
CA ARG A 386 -27.53 -39.09 28.26
C ARG A 386 -27.99 -37.65 28.45
N ALA A 387 -28.06 -36.87 27.38
CA ALA A 387 -28.56 -35.50 27.41
C ALA A 387 -29.91 -35.43 28.16
N ASN A 388 -30.05 -34.45 29.06
CA ASN A 388 -31.26 -34.20 29.86
C ASN A 388 -31.65 -35.26 30.91
N GLN A 389 -30.78 -36.23 31.23
CA GLN A 389 -31.03 -37.16 32.34
C GLN A 389 -30.65 -36.52 33.69
N PRO A 390 -31.54 -36.50 34.69
CA PRO A 390 -31.21 -36.05 36.04
C PRO A 390 -30.10 -36.91 36.64
N SER A 391 -29.10 -36.27 37.26
CA SER A 391 -27.98 -36.97 37.88
C SER A 391 -27.58 -36.27 39.18
N THR A 392 -27.13 -37.06 40.16
CA THR A 392 -26.60 -36.55 41.44
C THR A 392 -25.22 -35.92 41.29
N HIS A 393 -24.57 -36.11 40.14
CA HIS A 393 -23.30 -35.51 39.76
C HIS A 393 -23.37 -34.99 38.32
N PRO A 394 -22.60 -33.96 37.94
CA PRO A 394 -22.54 -33.54 36.54
C PRO A 394 -22.12 -34.72 35.65
N GLN A 395 -22.70 -34.77 34.45
CA GLN A 395 -22.23 -35.74 33.45
C GLN A 395 -20.86 -35.29 32.95
N HIS A 396 -19.92 -36.20 32.71
CA HIS A 396 -18.58 -35.87 32.22
C HIS A 396 -18.34 -36.49 30.85
N CYS A 397 -17.84 -35.68 29.92
CA CYS A 397 -17.56 -36.09 28.56
C CYS A 397 -16.17 -35.62 28.17
N GLU A 398 -15.50 -36.44 27.36
CA GLU A 398 -14.18 -36.15 26.85
C GLU A 398 -14.25 -35.93 25.34
N ALA A 399 -13.61 -34.86 24.89
CA ALA A 399 -13.41 -34.54 23.49
C ALA A 399 -11.92 -34.56 23.15
N ALA A 400 -11.59 -35.13 21.99
CA ALA A 400 -10.21 -35.26 21.52
C ALA A 400 -9.59 -33.89 21.17
N ASP A 401 -10.34 -33.05 20.47
CA ASP A 401 -9.88 -31.78 19.91
C ASP A 401 -10.82 -30.59 20.23
N THR A 402 -10.41 -29.38 19.83
CA THR A 402 -11.18 -28.14 20.06
C THR A 402 -12.53 -28.18 19.34
N GLU A 403 -12.57 -28.70 18.12
CA GLU A 403 -13.77 -28.76 17.28
C GLU A 403 -14.81 -29.73 17.88
N SER A 404 -14.39 -30.95 18.21
CA SER A 404 -15.20 -31.97 18.88
C SER A 404 -15.77 -31.48 20.22
N ALA A 405 -15.00 -30.69 20.99
CA ALA A 405 -15.49 -30.10 22.24
C ALA A 405 -16.59 -29.07 21.98
N LEU A 406 -16.38 -28.16 21.03
CA LEU A 406 -17.35 -27.14 20.64
C LEU A 406 -18.62 -27.74 20.04
N GLU A 407 -18.48 -28.76 19.19
CA GLU A 407 -19.61 -29.50 18.65
C GLU A 407 -20.44 -30.15 19.76
N THR A 408 -19.78 -30.79 20.72
CA THR A 408 -20.48 -31.43 21.85
C THR A 408 -21.22 -30.38 22.69
N VAL A 409 -20.57 -29.25 22.99
CA VAL A 409 -21.22 -28.14 23.70
C VAL A 409 -22.44 -27.63 22.93
N GLY A 410 -22.33 -27.42 21.62
CA GLY A 410 -23.44 -26.92 20.79
C GLY A 410 -24.59 -27.91 20.60
N LYS A 411 -24.31 -29.22 20.63
CA LYS A 411 -25.32 -30.30 20.44
C LYS A 411 -26.07 -30.66 21.72
N VAL A 412 -25.48 -30.45 22.90
CA VAL A 412 -26.00 -30.97 24.17
C VAL A 412 -26.53 -29.84 25.04
N PRO A 413 -27.86 -29.69 25.19
CA PRO A 413 -28.44 -28.81 26.21
C PRO A 413 -27.92 -29.18 27.59
N GLY A 414 -27.54 -28.18 28.38
CA GLY A 414 -26.90 -28.38 29.68
C GLY A 414 -25.37 -28.41 29.62
N ALA A 415 -24.74 -28.43 28.44
CA ALA A 415 -23.30 -28.59 28.33
C ALA A 415 -22.51 -27.31 28.61
N ILE A 416 -21.38 -27.44 29.31
CA ILE A 416 -20.34 -26.41 29.53
C ILE A 416 -18.97 -27.02 29.23
N GLY A 417 -18.10 -26.24 28.61
CA GLY A 417 -16.72 -26.60 28.33
C GLY A 417 -15.83 -25.38 28.24
N TYR A 418 -14.74 -25.53 27.48
CA TYR A 418 -13.80 -24.46 27.19
C TYR A 418 -13.18 -24.68 25.82
N ALA A 419 -12.82 -23.59 25.15
CA ALA A 419 -12.20 -23.63 23.83
C ALA A 419 -11.47 -22.33 23.51
N GLU A 420 -10.71 -22.35 22.41
CA GLU A 420 -10.23 -21.13 21.78
C GLU A 420 -11.40 -20.21 21.38
N THR A 421 -11.28 -18.92 21.66
CA THR A 421 -12.41 -17.98 21.67
C THR A 421 -13.00 -17.72 20.29
N TYR A 422 -12.18 -17.60 19.24
CA TYR A 422 -12.67 -17.36 17.89
C TYR A 422 -13.45 -18.56 17.34
N SER A 423 -12.94 -19.77 17.58
CA SER A 423 -13.62 -21.02 17.23
C SER A 423 -14.94 -21.17 18.00
N ALA A 424 -14.96 -20.78 19.28
CA ALA A 424 -16.19 -20.74 20.07
C ALA A 424 -17.23 -19.77 19.49
N GLY A 425 -16.82 -18.54 19.14
CA GLY A 425 -17.70 -17.51 18.60
C GLY A 425 -18.25 -17.80 17.20
N THR A 426 -17.63 -18.72 16.47
CA THR A 426 -18.09 -19.19 15.14
C THR A 426 -18.87 -20.51 15.20
N SER A 427 -18.93 -21.15 16.36
CA SER A 427 -19.62 -22.43 16.56
C SER A 427 -21.13 -22.24 16.79
N ARG A 428 -21.94 -23.08 16.15
CA ARG A 428 -23.41 -23.03 16.30
C ARG A 428 -23.83 -23.43 17.70
N ASN A 429 -24.82 -22.72 18.25
CA ASN A 429 -25.42 -22.97 19.56
C ASN A 429 -24.44 -22.90 20.75
N VAL A 430 -23.23 -22.37 20.53
CA VAL A 430 -22.22 -22.15 21.58
C VAL A 430 -22.20 -20.67 21.93
N VAL A 431 -22.16 -20.37 23.22
CA VAL A 431 -21.93 -19.02 23.74
C VAL A 431 -20.66 -19.01 24.58
N SER A 432 -19.86 -17.95 24.45
CA SER A 432 -18.75 -17.70 25.36
C SER A 432 -19.27 -17.04 26.64
N VAL A 433 -18.98 -17.64 27.78
CA VAL A 433 -19.43 -17.20 29.10
C VAL A 433 -18.42 -16.20 29.66
N ARG A 434 -18.92 -15.04 30.10
CA ARG A 434 -18.10 -14.06 30.84
C ARG A 434 -17.69 -14.63 32.19
N LEU A 435 -16.48 -14.30 32.63
CA LEU A 435 -15.99 -14.67 33.96
C LEU A 435 -15.88 -13.43 34.82
N ASP A 436 -16.58 -13.42 35.95
CA ASP A 436 -16.62 -12.28 36.88
C ASP A 436 -17.02 -10.95 36.21
N GLY A 437 -17.88 -11.02 35.18
CA GLY A 437 -18.32 -9.87 34.38
C GLY A 437 -17.43 -9.52 33.19
N GLU A 438 -16.26 -10.15 33.07
CA GLU A 438 -15.27 -9.86 32.03
C GLU A 438 -15.44 -10.79 30.82
N ALA A 439 -15.39 -10.20 29.62
CA ALA A 439 -15.48 -10.93 28.37
C ALA A 439 -14.14 -11.61 28.02
N PRO A 440 -14.15 -12.75 27.30
CA PRO A 440 -12.94 -13.45 26.86
C PRO A 440 -12.25 -12.74 25.69
N VAL A 441 -12.06 -11.42 25.80
CA VAL A 441 -11.40 -10.61 24.79
C VAL A 441 -10.06 -10.18 25.35
N LEU A 442 -9.00 -10.47 24.61
CA LEU A 442 -7.68 -9.96 24.88
C LEU A 442 -7.45 -8.73 24.01
N THR A 443 -7.16 -7.58 24.64
CA THR A 443 -6.83 -6.35 23.93
C THR A 443 -5.49 -5.80 24.40
N LEU A 444 -4.80 -5.08 23.51
CA LEU A 444 -3.52 -4.41 23.79
C LEU A 444 -3.58 -3.44 24.98
N ASP A 445 -4.75 -2.85 25.25
CA ASP A 445 -4.98 -1.85 26.29
C ASP A 445 -5.46 -2.41 27.64
N LYS A 446 -6.06 -3.62 27.67
CA LYS A 446 -6.58 -4.26 28.91
C LYS A 446 -6.26 -5.75 29.02
N PRO A 447 -4.99 -6.14 29.03
CA PRO A 447 -4.62 -7.55 28.90
C PRO A 447 -4.73 -8.35 30.22
N GLN A 448 -5.15 -7.73 31.34
CA GLN A 448 -5.30 -8.37 32.66
C GLN A 448 -6.76 -8.66 33.06
N SER A 449 -7.77 -8.21 32.33
CA SER A 449 -9.15 -8.33 32.82
C SER A 449 -9.67 -9.76 32.78
N TYR A 450 -9.19 -10.59 31.84
CA TYR A 450 -9.69 -11.94 31.65
C TYR A 450 -8.61 -13.00 31.92
N PRO A 451 -8.83 -13.97 32.84
CA PRO A 451 -7.77 -14.83 33.37
C PRO A 451 -7.43 -16.06 32.52
N PHE A 452 -8.19 -16.33 31.46
CA PHE A 452 -8.08 -17.58 30.71
C PHE A 452 -7.54 -17.35 29.31
N TRP A 453 -6.22 -17.50 29.18
CA TRP A 453 -5.47 -17.34 27.94
C TRP A 453 -4.22 -18.22 27.98
N ALA A 454 -3.64 -18.48 26.81
CA ALA A 454 -2.44 -19.28 26.67
C ALA A 454 -1.44 -18.60 25.73
N THR A 455 -0.17 -19.01 25.81
CA THR A 455 0.89 -18.55 24.90
C THR A 455 1.29 -19.72 24.01
N GLU A 456 1.19 -19.53 22.70
CA GLU A 456 1.59 -20.52 21.70
C GLU A 456 3.09 -20.45 21.45
N ARG A 457 3.73 -21.62 21.49
CA ARG A 457 5.17 -21.82 21.27
C ARG A 457 5.40 -22.87 20.20
N LEU A 458 6.50 -22.72 19.50
CA LEU A 458 6.97 -23.70 18.54
C LEU A 458 8.22 -24.39 19.08
N TYR A 459 8.35 -25.68 18.78
CA TYR A 459 9.47 -26.51 19.19
C TYR A 459 10.03 -27.28 18.01
N THR A 460 11.35 -27.46 17.99
CA THR A 460 12.06 -28.37 17.08
C THR A 460 12.90 -29.35 17.90
N TYR A 461 13.37 -30.43 17.26
CA TYR A 461 14.34 -31.33 17.88
C TYR A 461 15.74 -30.78 17.60
N GLY A 462 16.38 -30.16 18.58
CA GLY A 462 17.57 -29.35 18.36
C GLY A 462 17.35 -28.19 17.37
N GLU A 463 18.46 -27.66 16.85
CA GLU A 463 18.43 -26.55 15.89
C GLU A 463 18.22 -27.05 14.45
N PRO A 464 17.24 -26.51 13.70
CA PRO A 464 17.05 -26.86 12.30
C PRO A 464 18.23 -26.36 11.46
N LYS A 465 18.61 -27.13 10.43
CA LYS A 465 19.67 -26.75 9.50
C LYS A 465 19.38 -25.40 8.83
N ASP A 466 20.38 -24.54 8.75
CA ASP A 466 20.28 -23.27 8.02
C ASP A 466 19.81 -23.48 6.58
N GLY A 467 18.85 -22.68 6.14
CA GLY A 467 18.26 -22.78 4.81
C GLY A 467 17.22 -23.89 4.63
N SER A 468 17.00 -24.76 5.62
CA SER A 468 15.95 -25.78 5.56
C SER A 468 14.55 -25.16 5.56
N LEU A 469 13.56 -25.91 5.03
CA LEU A 469 12.15 -25.53 5.10
C LEU A 469 11.71 -25.23 6.54
N THR A 470 12.13 -26.05 7.51
CA THR A 470 11.84 -25.81 8.94
C THR A 470 12.35 -24.44 9.41
N ALA A 471 13.63 -24.12 9.16
CA ALA A 471 14.22 -22.84 9.58
C ALA A 471 13.57 -21.64 8.89
N LYS A 472 13.27 -21.77 7.60
CA LYS A 472 12.60 -20.74 6.80
C LYS A 472 11.15 -20.52 7.24
N PHE A 473 10.41 -21.59 7.52
CA PHE A 473 9.04 -21.51 8.02
C PHE A 473 8.98 -20.87 9.42
N LEU A 474 9.89 -21.24 10.33
CA LEU A 474 10.01 -20.58 11.64
C LEU A 474 10.27 -19.07 11.51
N THR A 475 11.10 -18.68 10.54
CA THR A 475 11.33 -17.25 10.22
C THR A 475 10.06 -16.59 9.67
N PHE A 476 9.34 -17.28 8.77
CA PHE A 476 8.09 -16.81 8.18
C PHE A 476 6.99 -16.55 9.20
N MET A 477 6.98 -17.23 10.35
CA MET A 477 6.03 -16.99 11.43
C MET A 477 6.05 -15.55 11.95
N ASN A 478 7.17 -14.82 11.76
CA ASN A 478 7.30 -13.40 12.11
C ASN A 478 6.91 -12.45 10.96
N SER A 479 6.49 -12.95 9.80
CA SER A 479 6.08 -12.11 8.67
C SER A 479 4.72 -11.44 8.90
N ASP A 480 4.47 -10.32 8.22
CA ASP A 480 3.17 -9.65 8.23
C ASP A 480 2.03 -10.58 7.77
N THR A 481 2.32 -11.49 6.84
CA THR A 481 1.36 -12.51 6.37
C THR A 481 0.95 -13.43 7.51
N ALA A 482 1.92 -13.99 8.24
CA ALA A 482 1.64 -14.87 9.37
C ALA A 482 0.90 -14.13 10.50
N GLN A 483 1.33 -12.92 10.83
CA GLN A 483 0.68 -12.07 11.82
C GLN A 483 -0.77 -11.73 11.44
N THR A 484 -1.03 -11.44 10.16
CA THR A 484 -2.38 -11.18 9.64
C THR A 484 -3.29 -12.40 9.78
N GLN A 485 -2.79 -13.61 9.52
CA GLN A 485 -3.57 -14.83 9.71
C GLN A 485 -3.91 -15.07 11.18
N MET A 486 -2.98 -14.83 12.10
CA MET A 486 -3.25 -14.89 13.54
C MET A 486 -4.32 -13.86 13.95
N GLY A 487 -4.19 -12.60 13.50
CA GLY A 487 -5.16 -11.54 13.79
C GLY A 487 -6.55 -11.80 13.21
N THR A 488 -6.63 -12.45 12.04
CA THR A 488 -7.89 -12.89 11.43
C THR A 488 -8.64 -13.87 12.34
N HIS A 489 -7.90 -14.77 12.99
CA HIS A 489 -8.41 -15.70 13.99
C HIS A 489 -8.47 -15.10 15.41
N LYS A 490 -8.34 -13.76 15.54
CA LYS A 490 -8.38 -13.03 16.82
C LYS A 490 -7.31 -13.45 17.83
N HIS A 491 -6.23 -14.06 17.36
CA HIS A 491 -5.04 -14.30 18.17
C HIS A 491 -4.15 -13.06 18.13
N LEU A 492 -3.31 -12.90 19.15
CA LEU A 492 -2.46 -11.73 19.30
C LEU A 492 -1.01 -12.11 18.98
N PRO A 493 -0.44 -11.68 17.85
CA PRO A 493 0.95 -11.97 17.51
C PRO A 493 1.93 -11.40 18.54
N CYS A 494 2.95 -12.18 18.89
CA CYS A 494 3.96 -11.75 19.87
C CYS A 494 4.91 -10.66 19.35
N SER A 495 4.99 -10.45 18.04
CA SER A 495 5.74 -9.37 17.38
C SER A 495 5.15 -7.96 17.62
N GLU A 496 3.83 -7.85 17.84
CA GLU A 496 3.13 -6.56 18.02
C GLU A 496 3.05 -6.12 19.50
N ALA A 497 3.52 -6.97 20.41
CA ALA A 497 3.38 -6.89 21.86
C ALA A 497 4.27 -5.81 22.54
N LYS A 498 3.99 -4.52 22.36
CA LYS A 498 4.88 -3.44 22.84
C LYS A 498 4.98 -3.18 24.37
N SER A 499 4.24 -3.85 25.27
CA SER A 499 4.45 -3.60 26.72
C SER A 499 3.99 -4.67 27.73
N PHE A 500 2.79 -5.25 27.56
CA PHE A 500 2.28 -6.27 28.49
C PHE A 500 2.45 -7.68 27.92
N TYR A 501 2.07 -7.86 26.66
CA TYR A 501 2.31 -9.12 25.96
C TYR A 501 3.80 -9.40 25.80
N SER A 502 4.70 -8.41 25.94
CA SER A 502 6.13 -8.68 26.05
C SER A 502 6.45 -9.57 27.25
N ARG A 503 5.66 -9.59 28.33
CA ARG A 503 5.78 -10.57 29.42
C ARG A 503 5.10 -11.89 29.07
N ALA A 504 3.89 -11.89 28.51
CA ALA A 504 3.21 -13.13 28.10
C ALA A 504 3.97 -13.90 26.99
N CYS A 505 4.72 -13.17 26.16
CA CYS A 505 5.61 -13.66 25.11
C CYS A 505 7.09 -13.74 25.56
N ALA A 506 7.44 -13.32 26.79
CA ALA A 506 8.78 -13.53 27.38
C ALA A 506 8.80 -14.57 28.52
N LEU A 507 7.63 -15.00 29.00
CA LEU A 507 7.42 -16.12 29.93
C LEU A 507 7.24 -17.42 29.16
#